data_AF-G5DY40-F1
#
_entry.id   AF-G5DY40-F1
#
_cell.length_a   1.000
_cell.length_b   1.000
_cell.length_c   1.000
_cell.angle_alpha   90.00
_cell.angle_beta   90.00
_cell.angle_gamma   90.00
#
_symmetry.space_group_name_H-M   'P 1'
#
loop_
_entity.id
_entity.type
_entity.pdbx_description
1 polymer ?
#
loop_
_entity_poly.entity_id
_entity_poly.type
_entity_poly.pdbx_seq_one_letter_code
_entity_poly.pdbx_strand_id
1 'polypeptide(L)'
;EFLRQYRVGTDRTGFSFKYRDELKRHYNLGEYWIEVEMEDLSSDEDLADYSIPITVRQLEAIVRISESLSKMKLQPFATETDVEEALRLFQVSTLDAAMSGSLSGVEGFTTQEDQEMLSRIEKQLKRRFAIGSQVSEHSIIQDFLKQKYPEHAIHKVLHLMMRRGEIQHRLQRKVLYRIK
;
A
#
# COMPACT_ATOMS: atom_id res chain seq x y z
N GLU A 1 17.17 12.62 -34.24
CA GLU A 1 17.15 13.76 -33.27
C GLU A 1 16.35 13.51 -32.00
N PHE A 2 15.41 12.56 -31.96
CA PHE A 2 14.57 12.25 -30.78
C PHE A 2 15.37 11.86 -29.51
N LEU A 3 16.49 11.14 -29.65
CA LEU A 3 17.33 10.69 -28.53
C LEU A 3 18.22 11.80 -27.91
N ARG A 4 18.34 12.97 -28.55
CA ARG A 4 19.16 14.10 -28.03
C ARG A 4 18.39 15.03 -27.11
N GLN A 5 17.05 15.02 -27.14
CA GLN A 5 16.23 15.94 -26.34
C GLN A 5 15.99 15.51 -24.89
N TYR A 6 16.25 14.24 -24.54
CA TYR A 6 16.13 13.76 -23.14
C TYR A 6 17.43 13.99 -22.35
N ARG A 7 17.91 15.24 -22.43
CA ARG A 7 19.15 15.72 -21.83
C ARG A 7 19.06 15.59 -20.30
N VAL A 8 19.98 14.80 -19.77
CA VAL A 8 20.79 15.04 -18.56
C VAL A 8 20.08 15.87 -17.48
N GLY A 9 19.32 15.19 -16.63
CA GLY A 9 18.87 15.72 -15.35
C GLY A 9 19.07 14.61 -14.33
N THR A 10 20.00 14.79 -13.41
CA THR A 10 19.83 14.23 -12.08
C THR A 10 18.60 14.91 -11.51
N ASP A 11 17.46 14.23 -11.56
CA ASP A 11 16.26 14.76 -10.96
C ASP A 11 16.55 14.96 -9.46
N ARG A 12 16.03 16.05 -8.89
CA ARG A 12 16.18 16.43 -7.46
C ARG A 12 15.65 15.37 -6.47
N THR A 13 15.20 14.24 -6.98
CA THR A 13 14.63 13.07 -6.32
C THR A 13 15.64 11.96 -6.06
N GLY A 14 16.89 12.09 -6.53
CA GLY A 14 17.96 11.13 -6.20
C GLY A 14 17.86 9.79 -6.95
N PHE A 15 16.99 9.66 -7.94
CA PHE A 15 16.90 8.46 -8.76
C PHE A 15 18.07 8.37 -9.75
N SER A 16 18.95 7.39 -9.53
CA SER A 16 20.05 7.04 -10.42
C SER A 16 19.57 6.02 -11.45
N PHE A 17 19.55 6.37 -12.73
CA PHE A 17 19.18 5.45 -13.80
C PHE A 17 20.35 4.55 -14.24
N LYS A 18 20.80 3.66 -13.34
CA LYS A 18 21.95 2.74 -13.50
C LYS A 18 21.91 1.96 -14.83
N TYR A 19 20.77 1.31 -15.14
CA TYR A 19 20.58 0.47 -16.33
C TYR A 19 20.49 1.25 -17.66
N ARG A 20 20.16 2.55 -17.61
CA ARG A 20 20.04 3.40 -18.80
C ARG A 20 21.41 3.72 -19.39
N ASP A 21 22.41 3.94 -18.55
CA ASP A 21 23.77 4.26 -18.99
C ASP A 21 24.53 3.01 -19.43
N GLU A 22 24.20 1.84 -18.88
CA GLU A 22 24.73 0.54 -19.31
C GLU A 22 24.24 0.18 -20.72
N LEU A 23 22.94 0.32 -20.99
CA LEU A 23 22.37 0.07 -22.31
C LEU A 23 23.00 0.94 -23.40
N LYS A 24 23.30 2.21 -23.09
CA LYS A 24 24.00 3.11 -24.02
C LYS A 24 25.42 2.66 -24.34
N ARG A 25 26.14 2.09 -23.36
CA ARG A 25 27.50 1.56 -23.57
C ARG A 25 27.44 0.30 -24.43
N HIS A 26 26.53 -0.61 -24.11
CA HIS A 26 26.39 -1.89 -24.81
C HIS A 26 25.97 -1.71 -26.27
N TYR A 27 25.06 -0.75 -26.55
CA TYR A 27 24.70 -0.41 -27.92
C TYR A 27 25.90 0.03 -28.78
N ASN A 28 26.81 0.84 -28.22
CA ASN A 28 28.03 1.26 -28.93
C ASN A 28 29.05 0.12 -29.09
N LEU A 29 28.96 -0.92 -28.25
CA LEU A 29 29.82 -2.10 -28.27
C LEU A 29 29.25 -3.25 -29.11
N GLY A 30 28.04 -3.10 -29.67
CA GLY A 30 27.36 -4.15 -30.43
C GLY A 30 26.77 -5.27 -29.57
N GLU A 31 26.69 -5.05 -28.26
CA GLU A 31 26.09 -5.97 -27.29
C GLU A 31 24.65 -5.53 -27.00
N TYR A 32 23.70 -6.46 -27.08
CA TYR A 32 22.26 -6.19 -26.94
C TYR A 32 21.66 -6.89 -25.72
N TRP A 33 22.39 -6.85 -24.60
CA TRP A 33 21.96 -7.40 -23.32
C TRP A 33 22.28 -6.43 -22.20
N ILE A 34 21.57 -6.50 -21.07
CA ILE A 34 21.85 -5.76 -19.83
C ILE A 34 21.80 -6.79 -18.70
N GLU A 35 22.75 -6.74 -17.77
CA GLU A 35 22.67 -7.51 -16.54
C GLU A 35 21.88 -6.71 -15.50
N VAL A 36 20.69 -7.20 -15.14
CA VAL A 36 19.84 -6.59 -14.12
C VAL A 36 20.09 -7.28 -12.79
N GLU A 37 20.52 -6.53 -11.77
CA GLU A 37 20.62 -7.05 -10.41
C GLU A 37 19.21 -7.23 -9.84
N MET A 38 18.90 -8.45 -9.37
CA MET A 38 17.57 -8.77 -8.82
C MET A 38 17.20 -7.95 -7.58
N GLU A 39 18.20 -7.42 -6.86
CA GLU A 39 18.00 -6.54 -5.70
C GLU A 39 17.38 -5.19 -6.09
N ASP A 40 17.64 -4.67 -7.30
CA ASP A 40 17.05 -3.40 -7.77
C ASP A 40 15.57 -3.58 -8.19
N LEU A 41 15.13 -4.81 -8.48
CA LEU A 41 13.73 -5.16 -8.71
C LEU A 41 12.96 -5.35 -7.39
N SER A 42 13.67 -5.65 -6.29
CA SER A 42 13.04 -5.86 -4.97
C SER A 42 12.42 -4.59 -4.39
N SER A 43 12.86 -3.41 -4.84
CA SER A 43 12.24 -2.14 -4.44
C SER A 43 10.81 -1.98 -4.99
N ASP A 44 10.45 -2.74 -6.04
CA ASP A 44 9.08 -2.82 -6.58
C ASP A 44 8.25 -3.95 -5.95
N GLU A 45 8.82 -4.79 -5.07
CA GLU A 45 8.03 -5.82 -4.34
C GLU A 45 6.96 -5.17 -3.46
N ASP A 46 7.25 -3.98 -2.91
CA ASP A 46 6.27 -3.17 -2.17
C ASP A 46 5.08 -2.72 -3.05
N LEU A 47 5.22 -2.67 -4.39
CA LEU A 47 4.12 -2.34 -5.31
C LEU A 47 3.42 -3.59 -5.84
N ALA A 48 4.14 -4.71 -5.97
CA ALA A 48 3.58 -5.99 -6.42
C ALA A 48 2.60 -6.59 -5.40
N ASP A 49 2.86 -6.41 -4.09
CA ASP A 49 1.97 -6.88 -3.01
C ASP A 49 0.63 -6.13 -2.95
N TYR A 50 0.52 -4.95 -3.58
CA TYR A 50 -0.74 -4.21 -3.73
C TYR A 50 -1.25 -4.19 -5.18
N SER A 51 -0.97 -5.24 -5.95
CA SER A 51 -1.62 -5.49 -7.25
C SER A 51 -3.11 -5.76 -7.05
N ILE A 52 -3.84 -4.69 -6.79
CA ILE A 52 -5.29 -4.70 -6.68
C ILE A 52 -5.82 -4.83 -8.10
N PRO A 53 -6.55 -5.92 -8.43
CA PRO A 53 -7.08 -6.08 -9.77
C PRO A 53 -8.01 -4.92 -10.09
N ILE A 54 -7.72 -4.20 -11.19
CA ILE A 54 -8.53 -3.07 -11.63
C ILE A 54 -9.92 -3.59 -12.05
N THR A 55 -10.92 -3.23 -11.27
CA THR A 55 -12.33 -3.53 -11.54
C THR A 55 -12.94 -2.49 -12.48
N VAL A 56 -13.99 -2.87 -13.22
CA VAL A 56 -14.74 -1.96 -14.10
C VAL A 56 -15.28 -0.74 -13.34
N ARG A 57 -15.65 -0.89 -12.06
CA ARG A 57 -16.07 0.23 -11.21
C ARG A 57 -14.94 1.21 -10.90
N GLN A 58 -13.71 0.74 -10.73
CA GLN A 58 -12.57 1.63 -10.51
C GLN A 58 -12.26 2.44 -11.77
N LEU A 59 -12.39 1.83 -12.96
CA LEU A 59 -12.29 2.57 -14.23
C LEU A 59 -13.39 3.63 -14.35
N GLU A 60 -14.64 3.31 -14.02
CA GLU A 60 -15.74 4.28 -14.02
C GLU A 60 -15.48 5.44 -13.03
N ALA A 61 -14.92 5.13 -11.87
CA ALA A 61 -14.57 6.14 -10.87
C ALA A 61 -13.48 7.09 -11.38
N ILE A 62 -12.43 6.57 -12.04
CA ILE A 62 -11.37 7.39 -12.63
C ILE A 62 -11.97 8.32 -13.70
N VAL A 63 -12.80 7.80 -14.60
CA VAL A 63 -13.48 8.62 -15.62
C VAL A 63 -14.30 9.74 -14.97
N ARG A 64 -15.05 9.44 -13.92
CA ARG A 64 -15.87 10.42 -13.19
C ARG A 64 -15.02 11.51 -12.53
N ILE A 65 -13.86 11.16 -11.98
CA ILE A 65 -12.92 12.12 -11.38
C ILE A 65 -12.35 13.02 -12.47
N SER A 66 -11.88 12.45 -13.59
CA SER A 66 -11.35 13.22 -14.73
C SER A 66 -12.39 14.21 -15.26
N GLU A 67 -13.63 13.78 -15.51
CA GLU A 67 -14.71 14.68 -15.92
C GLU A 67 -14.98 15.78 -14.89
N SER A 68 -14.92 15.45 -13.60
CA SER A 68 -15.16 16.42 -12.53
C SER A 68 -14.07 17.48 -12.49
N LEU A 69 -12.80 17.10 -12.71
CA LEU A 69 -11.67 18.03 -12.82
C LEU A 69 -11.85 18.98 -14.02
N SER A 70 -12.26 18.46 -15.17
CA SER A 70 -12.51 19.30 -16.37
C SER A 70 -13.70 20.23 -16.16
N LYS A 71 -14.76 19.76 -15.49
CA LYS A 71 -15.94 20.58 -15.12
C LYS A 71 -15.55 21.71 -14.16
N MET A 72 -14.66 21.47 -13.20
CA MET A 72 -14.13 22.52 -12.31
C MET A 72 -13.32 23.58 -13.06
N LYS A 73 -12.65 23.20 -14.14
CA LYS A 73 -11.92 24.10 -15.05
C LYS A 73 -12.82 24.77 -16.10
N LEU A 74 -14.14 24.51 -16.07
CA LEU A 74 -15.11 24.96 -17.07
C LEU A 74 -14.77 24.51 -18.50
N GLN A 75 -14.10 23.36 -18.63
CA GLN A 75 -13.74 22.78 -19.92
C GLN A 75 -14.82 21.78 -20.38
N PRO A 76 -15.20 21.80 -21.67
CA PRO A 76 -16.22 20.91 -22.20
C PRO A 76 -15.74 19.45 -22.38
N PHE A 77 -14.43 19.22 -22.43
CA PHE A 77 -13.82 17.90 -22.64
C PHE A 77 -12.68 17.68 -21.65
N ALA A 78 -12.50 16.43 -21.22
CA ALA A 78 -11.38 16.05 -20.38
C ALA A 78 -10.09 15.92 -21.18
N THR A 79 -9.02 16.54 -20.67
CA THR A 79 -7.69 16.45 -21.26
C THR A 79 -6.85 15.38 -20.58
N GLU A 80 -5.76 14.96 -21.22
CA GLU A 80 -4.82 13.97 -20.67
C GLU A 80 -4.33 14.34 -19.26
N THR A 81 -4.13 15.63 -19.00
CA THR A 81 -3.74 16.15 -17.68
C THR A 81 -4.78 15.92 -16.58
N ASP A 82 -6.08 15.86 -16.91
CA ASP A 82 -7.14 15.53 -15.93
C ASP A 82 -7.17 14.04 -15.63
N VAL A 83 -6.82 13.21 -16.62
CA VAL A 83 -6.70 11.76 -16.46
C VAL A 83 -5.47 11.42 -15.62
N GLU A 84 -4.34 12.06 -15.89
CA GLU A 84 -3.11 11.89 -15.12
C GLU A 84 -3.31 12.30 -13.65
N GLU A 85 -3.97 13.43 -13.39
CA GLU A 85 -4.28 13.85 -12.03
C GLU A 85 -5.30 12.93 -11.34
N ALA A 86 -6.30 12.42 -12.06
CA ALA A 86 -7.24 11.43 -11.54
C ALA A 86 -6.54 10.11 -11.17
N LEU A 87 -5.62 9.62 -12.01
CA LEU A 87 -4.81 8.43 -11.73
C LEU A 87 -3.91 8.65 -10.51
N ARG A 88 -3.28 9.82 -10.40
CA ARG A 88 -2.45 10.18 -9.25
C ARG A 88 -3.27 10.19 -7.95
N LEU A 89 -4.44 10.84 -7.94
CA LEU A 89 -5.35 10.86 -6.79
C LEU A 89 -5.85 9.47 -6.43
N PHE A 90 -6.15 8.65 -7.45
CA PHE A 90 -6.59 7.28 -7.27
C PHE A 90 -5.50 6.42 -6.64
N GLN A 91 -4.26 6.49 -7.12
CA GLN A 91 -3.12 5.75 -6.57
C GLN A 91 -2.87 6.12 -5.10
N VAL A 92 -2.82 7.42 -4.79
CA VAL A 92 -2.62 7.88 -3.41
C VAL A 92 -3.75 7.42 -2.51
N SER A 93 -5.01 7.52 -2.97
CA SER A 93 -6.17 7.08 -2.18
C SER A 93 -6.21 5.56 -2.00
N THR A 94 -5.77 4.81 -3.01
CA THR A 94 -5.77 3.34 -2.99
C THR A 94 -4.66 2.80 -2.11
N LEU A 95 -3.45 3.34 -2.21
CA LEU A 95 -2.32 2.99 -1.34
C LEU A 95 -2.60 3.38 0.11
N ASP A 96 -3.09 4.59 0.37
CA ASP A 96 -3.43 5.02 1.73
C ASP A 96 -4.57 4.18 2.32
N ALA A 97 -5.59 3.82 1.52
CA ALA A 97 -6.67 2.96 1.98
C ALA A 97 -6.24 1.49 2.17
N ALA A 98 -5.25 1.00 1.40
CA ALA A 98 -4.65 -0.33 1.56
C ALA A 98 -3.78 -0.38 2.82
N MET A 99 -2.91 0.62 3.02
CA MET A 99 -2.00 0.71 4.17
C MET A 99 -2.75 1.04 5.48
N SER A 100 -3.78 1.87 5.43
CA SER A 100 -4.61 2.21 6.61
C SER A 100 -5.53 1.08 7.07
N GLY A 101 -5.62 -0.02 6.31
CA GLY A 101 -6.41 -1.19 6.66
C GLY A 101 -7.93 -0.99 6.53
N SER A 102 -8.41 0.15 6.01
CA SER A 102 -9.85 0.39 5.79
C SER A 102 -10.46 -0.56 4.75
N LEU A 103 -9.66 -1.04 3.79
CA LEU A 103 -10.10 -1.95 2.72
C LEU A 103 -10.01 -3.44 3.11
N SER A 104 -9.64 -3.74 4.35
CA SER A 104 -9.46 -5.13 4.77
C SER A 104 -10.79 -5.86 4.97
N GLY A 105 -11.02 -6.88 4.15
CA GLY A 105 -12.29 -7.59 4.03
C GLY A 105 -13.11 -7.21 2.80
N VAL A 106 -12.66 -6.24 2.00
CA VAL A 106 -13.21 -5.99 0.66
C VAL A 106 -12.58 -6.99 -0.31
N GLU A 107 -13.42 -7.74 -1.03
CA GLU A 107 -12.98 -8.71 -2.04
C GLU A 107 -11.99 -8.05 -3.03
N GLY A 108 -10.81 -8.65 -3.20
CA GLY A 108 -9.77 -8.19 -4.12
C GLY A 108 -8.66 -7.31 -3.52
N PHE A 109 -8.72 -6.92 -2.24
CA PHE A 109 -7.70 -6.04 -1.61
C PHE A 109 -6.81 -6.73 -0.55
N THR A 110 -7.07 -8.00 -0.26
CA THR A 110 -6.26 -8.79 0.68
C THR A 110 -5.95 -10.13 0.04
N THR A 111 -4.68 -10.54 0.05
CA THR A 111 -4.31 -11.89 -0.40
C THR A 111 -4.93 -12.93 0.55
N GLN A 112 -5.11 -14.17 0.07
CA GLN A 112 -5.60 -15.26 0.91
C GLN A 112 -4.64 -15.53 2.08
N GLU A 113 -3.34 -15.34 1.87
CA GLU A 113 -2.30 -15.49 2.87
C GLU A 113 -2.40 -14.43 3.97
N ASP A 114 -2.67 -13.17 3.61
CA ASP A 114 -2.92 -12.09 4.58
C ASP A 114 -4.14 -12.38 5.45
N GLN A 115 -5.22 -12.88 4.85
CA GLN A 115 -6.42 -13.24 5.59
C GLN A 115 -6.14 -14.35 6.62
N GLU A 116 -5.35 -15.36 6.23
CA GLU A 116 -4.92 -16.41 7.15
C GLU A 116 -4.04 -15.88 8.27
N MET A 117 -3.07 -15.00 7.96
CA MET A 117 -2.20 -14.39 8.95
C MET A 117 -3.00 -13.59 9.99
N LEU A 118 -3.93 -12.74 9.54
CA LEU A 118 -4.81 -11.96 10.41
C LEU A 118 -5.68 -12.87 11.28
N SER A 119 -6.23 -13.95 10.72
CA SER A 119 -7.01 -14.96 11.45
C SER A 119 -6.18 -15.67 12.53
N ARG A 120 -4.90 -15.96 12.26
CA ARG A 120 -3.97 -16.56 13.24
C ARG A 120 -3.70 -15.60 14.39
N ILE A 121 -3.41 -14.33 14.10
CA ILE A 121 -3.20 -13.29 15.12
C ILE A 121 -4.46 -13.12 15.97
N GLU A 122 -5.64 -13.01 15.34
CA GLU A 122 -6.93 -12.86 16.05
C GLU A 122 -7.21 -14.04 16.99
N LYS A 123 -7.01 -15.28 16.54
CA LYS A 123 -7.19 -16.49 17.37
C LYS A 123 -6.24 -16.50 18.56
N GLN A 124 -4.97 -16.15 18.37
CA GLN A 124 -4.00 -16.11 19.46
C GLN A 124 -4.31 -15.00 20.47
N LEU A 125 -4.68 -13.82 19.98
CA LEU A 125 -5.07 -12.70 20.81
C LEU A 125 -6.29 -13.03 21.66
N LYS A 126 -7.31 -13.67 21.06
CA LYS A 126 -8.50 -14.16 21.77
C LYS A 126 -8.21 -15.28 22.78
N ARG A 127 -7.16 -16.08 22.59
CA ARG A 127 -6.77 -17.11 23.57
C ARG A 127 -6.01 -16.53 24.75
N ARG A 128 -5.13 -15.55 24.52
CA ARG A 128 -4.30 -14.93 25.58
C ARG A 128 -5.05 -13.88 26.37
N PHE A 129 -5.95 -13.13 25.74
CA PHE A 129 -6.64 -12.03 26.37
C PHE A 129 -8.00 -12.49 26.90
N ALA A 130 -8.14 -12.92 28.14
CA ALA A 130 -9.42 -13.42 28.67
C ALA A 130 -10.49 -12.30 28.74
N ILE A 131 -11.78 -12.66 28.65
CA ILE A 131 -12.89 -11.71 28.78
C ILE A 131 -12.82 -11.08 30.18
N GLY A 132 -12.94 -9.75 30.26
CA GLY A 132 -12.82 -8.99 31.49
C GLY A 132 -11.39 -8.73 31.96
N SER A 133 -10.36 -9.15 31.22
CA SER A 133 -8.96 -8.84 31.53
C SER A 133 -8.50 -7.51 30.93
N GLN A 134 -7.42 -6.95 31.50
CA GLN A 134 -6.77 -5.72 31.04
C GLN A 134 -5.33 -6.03 30.66
N VAL A 135 -4.91 -5.59 29.47
CA VAL A 135 -3.54 -5.77 28.99
C VAL A 135 -3.09 -4.48 28.31
N SER A 136 -1.81 -4.11 28.45
CA SER A 136 -1.26 -2.96 27.74
C SER A 136 -1.10 -3.25 26.25
N GLU A 137 -1.48 -2.29 25.41
CA GLU A 137 -1.34 -2.42 23.96
C GLU A 137 0.12 -2.65 23.55
N HIS A 138 1.04 -1.91 24.20
CA HIS A 138 2.47 -2.05 23.96
C HIS A 138 2.99 -3.49 24.25
N SER A 139 2.51 -4.14 25.31
CA SER A 139 2.93 -5.52 25.61
C SER A 139 2.44 -6.51 24.56
N ILE A 140 1.23 -6.31 24.04
CA ILE A 140 0.68 -7.14 22.96
C ILE A 140 1.53 -6.99 21.70
N ILE A 141 1.80 -5.74 21.30
CA ILE A 141 2.60 -5.46 20.10
C ILE A 141 3.99 -6.10 20.21
N GLN A 142 4.68 -5.90 21.34
CA GLN A 142 6.01 -6.48 21.57
C GLN A 142 6.00 -8.03 21.55
N ASP A 143 4.96 -8.67 22.07
CA ASP A 143 4.84 -10.14 22.08
C ASP A 143 4.63 -10.73 20.68
N PHE A 144 3.89 -10.04 19.82
CA PHE A 144 3.66 -10.48 18.44
C PHE A 144 4.82 -10.10 17.50
N LEU A 145 5.51 -8.97 17.76
CA LEU A 145 6.76 -8.63 17.07
C LEU A 145 7.85 -9.68 17.30
N LYS A 146 7.98 -10.21 18.54
CA LYS A 146 8.90 -11.32 18.84
C LYS A 146 8.62 -12.59 18.05
N GLN A 147 7.36 -12.80 17.66
CA GLN A 147 6.94 -13.93 16.82
C GLN A 147 7.09 -13.66 15.32
N LYS A 148 7.71 -12.54 14.94
CA LYS A 148 7.92 -12.08 13.57
C LYS A 148 6.63 -11.76 12.80
N TYR A 149 5.56 -11.40 13.50
CA TYR A 149 4.41 -10.81 12.82
C TYR A 149 4.67 -9.34 12.50
N PRO A 150 4.25 -8.85 11.33
CA PRO A 150 4.42 -7.45 10.99
C PRO A 150 3.54 -6.54 11.86
N GLU A 151 4.09 -5.38 12.24
CA GLU A 151 3.45 -4.44 13.18
C GLU A 151 2.08 -3.97 12.69
N HIS A 152 1.97 -3.67 11.39
CA HIS A 152 0.74 -3.21 10.76
C HIS A 152 -0.40 -4.24 10.88
N ALA A 153 -0.10 -5.54 10.78
CA ALA A 153 -1.11 -6.59 10.89
C ALA A 153 -1.65 -6.71 12.32
N ILE A 154 -0.80 -6.48 13.33
CA ILE A 154 -1.19 -6.51 14.74
C ILE A 154 -2.14 -5.34 15.05
N HIS A 155 -1.75 -4.12 14.68
CA HIS A 155 -2.61 -2.94 14.85
C HIS A 155 -3.95 -3.08 14.13
N LYS A 156 -3.95 -3.70 12.95
CA LYS A 156 -5.14 -3.97 12.16
C LYS A 156 -6.11 -4.92 12.87
N VAL A 157 -5.62 -6.03 13.43
CA VAL A 157 -6.45 -6.96 14.22
C VAL A 157 -7.01 -6.26 15.46
N LEU A 158 -6.19 -5.46 16.16
CA LEU A 158 -6.65 -4.67 17.32
C LEU A 158 -7.76 -3.69 16.92
N HIS A 159 -7.58 -2.96 15.82
CA HIS A 159 -8.58 -2.03 15.30
C HIS A 159 -9.89 -2.73 14.94
N LEU A 160 -9.83 -3.88 14.25
CA LEU A 160 -11.01 -4.68 13.91
C LEU A 160 -11.76 -5.18 15.16
N MET A 161 -11.04 -5.67 16.17
CA MET A 161 -11.64 -6.11 17.43
C MET A 161 -12.27 -4.96 18.22
N MET A 162 -11.68 -3.75 18.16
CA MET A 162 -12.30 -2.54 18.73
C MET A 162 -13.57 -2.13 17.99
N ARG A 163 -13.55 -2.15 16.65
CA ARG A 163 -14.72 -1.83 15.82
C ARG A 163 -15.87 -2.81 16.03
N ARG A 164 -15.56 -4.10 16.26
CA ARG A 164 -16.53 -5.14 16.63
C ARG A 164 -17.03 -5.03 18.08
N GLY A 165 -16.45 -4.14 18.89
CA GLY A 165 -16.79 -3.96 20.30
C GLY A 165 -16.32 -5.09 21.21
N GLU A 166 -15.35 -5.90 20.76
CA GLU A 166 -14.75 -6.98 21.56
C GLU A 166 -13.73 -6.41 22.58
N ILE A 167 -13.07 -5.31 22.21
CA ILE A 167 -12.03 -4.65 23.02
C ILE A 167 -12.30 -3.15 23.12
N GLN A 168 -11.98 -2.52 24.25
CA GLN A 168 -12.09 -1.08 24.47
C GLN A 168 -10.82 -0.49 25.08
N HIS A 169 -10.42 0.69 24.61
CA HIS A 169 -9.36 1.48 25.24
C HIS A 169 -9.81 2.03 26.61
N ARG A 170 -8.94 1.87 27.60
CA ARG A 170 -9.04 2.46 28.94
C ARG A 170 -7.74 3.19 29.26
N LEU A 171 -7.75 4.02 30.31
CA LEU A 171 -6.56 4.73 30.81
C LEU A 171 -5.81 5.51 29.71
N GLN A 172 -6.47 6.51 29.10
CA GLN A 172 -5.87 7.35 28.04
C GLN A 172 -5.25 6.53 26.89
N ARG A 173 -5.95 5.47 26.44
CA ARG A 173 -5.53 4.54 25.37
C ARG A 173 -4.32 3.64 25.69
N LYS A 174 -3.74 3.71 26.89
CA LYS A 174 -2.57 2.88 27.25
C LYS A 174 -2.92 1.39 27.50
N VAL A 175 -4.18 1.11 27.84
CA VAL A 175 -4.65 -0.23 28.23
C VAL A 175 -5.85 -0.62 27.38
N LEU A 176 -5.88 -1.88 26.97
CA LEU A 176 -7.00 -2.52 26.30
C LEU A 176 -7.76 -3.38 27.31
N TYR A 177 -9.08 -3.29 27.27
CA TYR A 177 -10.00 -4.07 28.11
C TYR A 177 -10.88 -4.97 27.25
N ARG A 178 -10.95 -6.26 27.54
CA ARG A 178 -11.78 -7.21 26.78
C ARG A 178 -13.21 -7.22 27.29
N ILE A 179 -14.16 -6.91 26.43
CA ILE A 179 -15.58 -6.86 26.76
C ILE A 179 -16.29 -8.18 26.39
N LYS A 180 -15.92 -8.81 25.27
CA LYS A 180 -16.54 -10.05 24.74
C LYS A 180 -15.51 -11.03 24.16
#